data_AF-A0A838VS65-F1
#
_entry.id   AF-A0A838VS65-F1
#
_cell.length_a   1.000
_cell.length_b   1.000
_cell.length_c   1.000
_cell.angle_alpha   90.00
_cell.angle_beta   90.00
_cell.angle_gamma   90.00
#
_symmetry.space_group_name_H-M   'P 1'
#
loop_
_entity.id
_entity.type
_entity.pdbx_description
1 polymer ?
#
loop_
_entity_poly.entity_id
_entity_poly.type
_entity_poly.pdbx_seq_one_letter_code
_entity_poly.pdbx_strand_id
1 'polypeptide(L)'
;MELKSITVKKLLRLYATGERDFTGIKLIWTPSGRTLSGLNLSGVDFTGSSLGGFIDCAEINLSGANLSGLDLSHFNFEGADLSGTDLSGADLWRANLDRVNLSGSNLSSAILQDT
;
A
#
# COMPACT_ATOMS: atom_id res chain seq x y z
N MET A 1 0.98 -12.70 17.15
CA MET A 1 1.34 -11.31 17.51
C MET A 1 0.12 -10.46 17.24
N GLU A 2 -0.31 -9.61 18.18
CA GLU A 2 -1.52 -8.80 18.02
C GLU A 2 -1.20 -7.57 17.15
N LEU A 3 -1.93 -7.39 16.05
CA LEU A 3 -1.71 -6.25 15.14
C LEU A 3 -2.12 -4.95 15.83
N LYS A 4 -1.26 -3.93 15.77
CA LYS A 4 -1.58 -2.60 16.28
C LYS A 4 -2.62 -1.95 15.37
N SER A 5 -3.85 -1.85 15.84
CA SER A 5 -4.94 -1.31 15.02
C SER A 5 -4.96 0.23 15.06
N ILE A 6 -4.93 0.89 13.90
CA ILE A 6 -4.98 2.35 13.78
C ILE A 6 -5.95 2.78 12.68
N THR A 7 -6.55 3.97 12.83
CA THR A 7 -7.36 4.57 11.75
C THR A 7 -6.47 5.26 10.72
N VAL A 8 -6.98 5.44 9.49
CA VAL A 8 -6.29 6.24 8.45
C VAL A 8 -5.96 7.64 8.95
N LYS A 9 -6.86 8.29 9.70
CA LYS A 9 -6.61 9.61 10.30
C LYS A 9 -5.41 9.60 11.26
N LYS A 10 -5.21 8.51 12.02
CA LYS A 10 -4.05 8.38 12.91
C LYS A 10 -2.78 8.10 12.11
N LEU A 11 -2.84 7.27 11.08
CA LEU A 11 -1.74 7.03 10.15
C LEU A 11 -1.23 8.34 9.56
N LEU A 12 -2.12 9.16 8.98
CA LEU A 12 -1.75 10.43 8.36
C LEU A 12 -1.13 11.44 9.35
N ARG A 13 -1.62 11.45 10.60
CA ARG A 13 -1.03 12.28 11.66
C ARG A 13 0.40 11.85 12.00
N LEU A 14 0.66 10.54 12.05
CA LEU A 14 2.00 10.01 12.33
C LEU A 14 2.93 10.24 11.13
N TYR A 15 2.45 9.99 9.91
CA TYR A 15 3.22 10.23 8.69
C TYR A 15 3.68 11.69 8.58
N ALA A 16 2.78 12.62 8.91
CA ALA A 16 3.07 14.06 8.95
C ALA A 16 4.11 14.46 10.00
N THR A 17 4.34 13.66 11.04
CA THR A 17 5.43 13.88 12.01
C THR A 17 6.75 13.23 11.60
N GLY A 18 6.82 12.62 10.41
CA GLY A 18 8.00 11.93 9.91
C GLY A 18 8.04 10.44 10.21
N GLU A 19 6.99 9.87 10.83
CA GLU A 19 6.90 8.42 11.01
C GLU A 19 6.83 7.72 9.65
N ARG A 20 7.58 6.63 9.51
CA ARG A 20 7.59 5.78 8.32
C ARG A 20 7.45 4.31 8.67
N ASP A 21 7.72 3.93 9.92
CA ASP A 21 7.48 2.58 10.40
C ASP A 21 5.98 2.41 10.72
N PHE A 22 5.31 1.73 9.81
CA PHE A 22 3.94 1.28 9.96
C PHE A 22 3.89 -0.25 9.83
N THR A 23 4.91 -0.94 10.33
CA THR A 23 4.99 -2.40 10.29
C THR A 23 3.97 -3.04 11.22
N GLY A 24 3.39 -4.17 10.80
CA GLY A 24 2.45 -4.96 11.60
C GLY A 24 1.19 -4.20 12.07
N ILE A 25 0.78 -3.14 11.38
CA ILE A 25 -0.45 -2.41 11.71
C ILE A 25 -1.67 -3.09 11.10
N LYS A 26 -2.83 -2.85 11.69
CA LYS A 26 -4.11 -3.11 11.05
C LYS A 26 -4.83 -1.80 10.80
N LEU A 27 -5.14 -1.50 9.54
CA LEU A 27 -5.95 -0.33 9.22
C LEU A 27 -7.41 -0.57 9.59
N ILE A 28 -7.97 0.38 10.34
CA ILE A 28 -9.39 0.46 10.64
C ILE A 28 -10.02 1.50 9.72
N TRP A 29 -10.99 1.04 8.93
CA TRP A 29 -11.73 1.85 7.97
C TRP A 29 -13.01 2.40 8.55
N THR A 30 -13.42 3.58 8.07
CA THR A 30 -14.74 4.13 8.34
C THR A 30 -15.77 3.58 7.36
N PRO A 31 -17.08 3.62 7.68
CA PRO A 31 -18.14 3.13 6.78
C PRO A 31 -18.25 3.85 5.43
N SER A 32 -17.60 5.01 5.29
CA SER A 32 -17.63 5.86 4.09
C SER A 32 -16.79 5.35 2.92
N GLY A 33 -16.14 4.18 3.04
CA GLY A 33 -15.34 3.56 1.98
C GLY A 33 -13.88 3.33 2.36
N ARG A 34 -13.18 2.55 1.53
CA ARG A 34 -11.76 2.21 1.69
C ARG A 34 -10.92 2.91 0.61
N THR A 35 -10.55 4.16 0.85
CA THR A 35 -9.74 4.95 -0.10
C THR A 35 -8.50 5.54 0.58
N LEU A 36 -7.38 5.48 -0.14
CA LEU A 36 -6.12 6.19 0.09
C LEU A 36 -5.72 7.01 -1.15
N SER A 37 -6.65 7.23 -2.08
CA SER A 37 -6.38 7.83 -3.38
C SER A 37 -5.80 9.24 -3.25
N GLY A 38 -4.80 9.55 -4.07
CA GLY A 38 -4.09 10.83 -4.11
C GLY A 38 -3.25 11.15 -2.86
N LEU A 39 -3.15 10.23 -1.88
CA LEU A 39 -2.32 10.46 -0.69
C LEU A 39 -0.83 10.30 -1.02
N ASN A 40 0.00 11.06 -0.31
CA ASN A 40 1.44 10.81 -0.27
C ASN A 40 1.79 10.00 0.97
N LEU A 41 2.28 8.79 0.75
CA LEU A 41 2.81 7.86 1.75
C LEU A 41 4.18 7.31 1.29
N SER A 42 5.02 8.15 0.69
CA SER A 42 6.33 7.72 0.20
C SER A 42 7.27 7.28 1.33
N GLY A 43 8.06 6.24 1.05
CA GLY A 43 9.06 5.68 1.97
C GLY A 43 8.49 5.00 3.21
N VAL A 44 7.18 4.74 3.29
CA VAL A 44 6.58 4.00 4.41
C VAL A 44 6.97 2.53 4.36
N ASP A 45 7.12 1.91 5.53
CA ASP A 45 7.23 0.47 5.68
C ASP A 45 5.89 -0.07 6.19
N PHE A 46 5.20 -0.86 5.37
CA PHE A 46 3.95 -1.55 5.73
C PHE A 46 4.15 -3.06 5.88
N THR A 47 5.38 -3.56 6.02
CA THR A 47 5.61 -5.01 6.12
C THR A 47 4.81 -5.64 7.26
N GLY A 48 4.19 -6.79 6.97
CA GLY A 48 3.33 -7.52 7.90
C GLY A 48 2.01 -6.82 8.26
N SER A 49 1.67 -5.72 7.59
CA SER A 49 0.44 -4.96 7.88
C SER A 49 -0.79 -5.53 7.17
N SER A 50 -1.93 -5.40 7.83
CA SER A 50 -3.24 -5.68 7.26
C SER A 50 -3.89 -4.35 6.85
N LEU A 51 -3.74 -3.98 5.58
CA LEU A 51 -4.39 -2.77 5.03
C LEU A 51 -5.89 -3.02 4.78
N GLY A 52 -6.29 -4.25 4.48
CA GLY A 52 -7.65 -4.66 4.15
C GLY A 52 -7.80 -4.94 2.65
N GLY A 53 -8.76 -5.78 2.25
CA GLY A 53 -9.01 -6.05 0.82
C GLY A 53 -9.81 -4.96 0.13
N PHE A 54 -9.65 -4.82 -1.18
CA PHE A 54 -10.38 -3.88 -2.04
C PHE A 54 -10.23 -2.42 -1.57
N ILE A 55 -9.07 -1.84 -1.82
CA ILE A 55 -8.76 -0.46 -1.47
C ILE A 55 -8.57 0.34 -2.76
N ASP A 56 -9.22 1.50 -2.80
CA ASP A 56 -8.93 2.49 -3.83
C ASP A 56 -7.67 3.28 -3.45
N CYS A 57 -6.63 3.12 -4.24
CA CYS A 57 -5.32 3.74 -4.11
C CYS A 57 -4.95 4.51 -5.39
N ALA A 58 -5.94 4.95 -6.18
CA ALA A 58 -5.69 5.69 -7.41
C ALA A 58 -4.83 6.94 -7.13
N GLU A 59 -3.84 7.19 -7.98
CA GLU A 59 -2.92 8.34 -7.88
C GLU A 59 -2.13 8.42 -6.55
N ILE A 60 -2.09 7.34 -5.75
CA ILE A 60 -1.30 7.32 -4.51
C ILE A 60 0.19 7.40 -4.81
N ASN A 61 0.95 8.11 -3.97
CA ASN A 61 2.41 8.05 -4.00
C ASN A 61 2.91 7.14 -2.87
N LEU A 62 3.43 5.97 -3.25
CA LEU A 62 4.12 5.00 -2.39
C LEU A 62 5.58 4.80 -2.86
N SER A 63 6.17 5.79 -3.52
CA SER A 63 7.55 5.72 -4.00
C SER A 63 8.51 5.38 -2.85
N GLY A 64 9.41 4.43 -3.09
CA GLY A 64 10.38 3.93 -2.11
C GLY A 64 9.77 3.21 -0.90
N ALA A 65 8.48 2.91 -0.89
CA ALA A 65 7.84 2.19 0.21
C ALA A 65 8.26 0.71 0.24
N ASN A 66 8.14 0.08 1.41
CA ASN A 66 8.24 -1.37 1.56
C ASN A 66 6.84 -1.98 1.73
N LEU A 67 6.39 -2.69 0.70
CA LEU A 67 5.11 -3.40 0.62
C LEU A 67 5.30 -4.91 0.44
N SER A 68 6.51 -5.41 0.73
CA SER A 68 6.86 -6.80 0.52
C SER A 68 5.96 -7.76 1.31
N GLY A 69 5.57 -8.86 0.66
CA GLY A 69 4.72 -9.90 1.21
C GLY A 69 3.27 -9.50 1.53
N LEU A 70 2.84 -8.30 1.15
CA LEU A 70 1.46 -7.85 1.39
C LEU A 70 0.47 -8.50 0.42
N ASP A 71 -0.73 -8.77 0.92
CA ASP A 71 -1.91 -9.00 0.10
C ASP A 71 -2.44 -7.64 -0.39
N LEU A 72 -2.13 -7.33 -1.64
CA LEU A 72 -2.58 -6.16 -2.40
C LEU A 72 -3.57 -6.56 -3.50
N SER A 73 -4.15 -7.75 -3.40
CA SER A 73 -5.09 -8.26 -4.38
C SER A 73 -6.32 -7.35 -4.46
N HIS A 74 -6.81 -7.12 -5.69
CA HIS A 74 -7.93 -6.23 -6.00
C HIS A 74 -7.76 -4.75 -5.63
N PHE A 75 -6.55 -4.28 -5.34
CA PHE A 75 -6.34 -2.85 -5.11
C PHE A 75 -6.45 -2.08 -6.43
N ASN A 76 -7.03 -0.89 -6.37
CA ASN A 76 -6.98 0.02 -7.51
C ASN A 76 -5.75 0.92 -7.36
N PHE A 77 -4.70 0.67 -8.14
CA PHE A 77 -3.51 1.54 -8.19
C PHE A 77 -3.50 2.45 -9.42
N GLU A 78 -4.62 2.67 -10.11
CA GLU A 78 -4.63 3.49 -11.33
C GLU A 78 -3.85 4.81 -11.17
N GLY A 79 -2.82 5.01 -11.98
CA GLY A 79 -1.98 6.21 -11.95
C GLY A 79 -1.08 6.37 -10.71
N ALA A 80 -0.95 5.36 -9.86
CA ALA A 80 -0.10 5.42 -8.67
C ALA A 80 1.40 5.52 -9.01
N ASP A 81 2.16 6.14 -8.12
CA ASP A 81 3.61 6.12 -8.13
C ASP A 81 4.15 5.08 -7.15
N LEU A 82 4.57 3.93 -7.69
CA LEU A 82 5.21 2.81 -6.98
C LEU A 82 6.70 2.71 -7.37
N SER A 83 7.33 3.81 -7.79
CA SER A 83 8.73 3.80 -8.19
C SER A 83 9.64 3.49 -6.99
N GLY A 84 10.64 2.61 -7.20
CA GLY A 84 11.56 2.19 -6.16
C GLY A 84 10.93 1.41 -4.99
N THR A 85 9.65 1.04 -5.07
CA THR A 85 8.95 0.28 -4.02
C THR A 85 9.45 -1.18 -3.98
N ASP A 86 9.58 -1.75 -2.78
CA ASP A 86 9.74 -3.20 -2.63
C ASP A 86 8.36 -3.88 -2.58
N LEU A 87 8.04 -4.60 -3.65
CA LEU A 87 6.82 -5.41 -3.82
C LEU A 87 7.16 -6.90 -3.82
N SER A 88 8.34 -7.30 -3.34
CA SER A 88 8.75 -8.70 -3.38
C SER A 88 7.80 -9.60 -2.59
N GLY A 89 7.36 -10.68 -3.23
CA GLY A 89 6.37 -11.61 -2.66
C GLY A 89 4.98 -11.01 -2.42
N ALA A 90 4.69 -9.77 -2.85
CA ALA A 90 3.36 -9.20 -2.72
C ALA A 90 2.37 -9.90 -3.67
N ASP A 91 1.14 -10.08 -3.21
CA ASP A 91 0.04 -10.56 -4.04
C ASP A 91 -0.65 -9.36 -4.69
N LEU A 92 -0.52 -9.22 -6.00
CA LEU A 92 -1.16 -8.17 -6.81
C LEU A 92 -2.31 -8.74 -7.65
N TRP A 93 -2.78 -9.98 -7.40
CA TRP A 93 -3.84 -10.59 -8.19
C TRP A 93 -5.06 -9.68 -8.37
N ARG A 94 -5.46 -9.43 -9.63
CA ARG A 94 -6.56 -8.53 -10.01
C ARG A 94 -6.41 -7.08 -9.52
N ALA A 95 -5.23 -6.63 -9.15
CA ALA A 95 -4.97 -5.22 -8.90
C ALA A 95 -5.03 -4.45 -10.23
N ASN A 96 -5.65 -3.27 -10.23
CA ASN A 96 -5.60 -2.39 -11.39
C ASN A 96 -4.26 -1.65 -11.39
N LEU A 97 -3.39 -1.98 -12.34
CA LEU A 97 -2.07 -1.36 -12.51
C LEU A 97 -2.00 -0.39 -13.70
N ASP A 98 -3.15 0.06 -14.22
CA ASP A 98 -3.20 1.01 -15.32
C ASP A 98 -2.44 2.30 -14.98
N ARG A 99 -1.50 2.68 -15.86
CA ARG A 99 -0.67 3.90 -15.73
C ARG A 99 0.18 3.98 -14.45
N VAL A 100 0.41 2.86 -13.76
CA VAL A 100 1.28 2.84 -12.58
C VAL A 100 2.74 3.04 -12.98
N ASN A 101 3.45 3.88 -12.24
CA ASN A 101 4.90 3.99 -12.34
C ASN A 101 5.57 2.92 -11.46
N LEU A 102 6.13 1.87 -12.07
CA LEU A 102 6.89 0.80 -11.41
C LEU A 102 8.42 0.95 -11.60
N SER A 103 8.91 2.12 -12.00
CA SER A 103 10.33 2.31 -12.31
C SER A 103 11.21 1.97 -11.10
N GLY A 104 12.09 0.97 -11.25
CA GLY A 104 13.00 0.54 -10.18
C GLY A 104 12.33 -0.21 -9.02
N SER A 105 11.06 -0.62 -9.13
CA SER A 105 10.42 -1.44 -8.10
C SER A 105 10.94 -2.88 -8.13
N ASN A 106 10.96 -3.52 -6.96
CA ASN A 106 11.31 -4.94 -6.83
C ASN A 106 10.04 -5.80 -6.86
N LEU A 107 9.81 -6.52 -7.94
CA LEU A 107 8.67 -7.44 -8.12
C LEU A 107 9.05 -8.92 -7.96
N SER A 108 10.22 -9.20 -7.36
CA SER A 108 10.69 -10.58 -7.21
C SER A 108 9.67 -11.44 -6.46
N SER A 109 9.21 -12.54 -7.06
CA SER A 109 8.18 -13.43 -6.50
C SER A 109 6.80 -12.79 -6.28
N ALA A 110 6.54 -11.59 -6.81
CA ALA A 110 5.20 -11.00 -6.78
C ALA A 110 4.22 -11.82 -7.63
N ILE A 111 2.96 -11.89 -7.20
CA ILE A 111 1.89 -12.62 -7.91
C ILE A 111 1.10 -11.61 -8.75
N LEU A 112 1.21 -11.68 -10.09
CA LEU A 112 0.64 -10.73 -11.05
C LEU A 112 -0.40 -11.37 -12.00
N GLN A 113 -1.06 -12.46 -11.59
CA GLN A 113 -2.05 -13.08 -12.48
C GLN A 113 -3.28 -12.16 -12.62
N ASP A 114 -3.78 -11.99 -13.85
CA ASP A 114 -4.93 -11.12 -14.18
C ASP A 114 -4.81 -9.66 -13.67
N THR A 115 -3.59 -9.10 -13.66
CA THR A 115 -3.34 -7.65 -13.46
C THR A 115 -3.28 -6.88 -14.76
#